data_AF-A0A2G5TE87-F1
#
_entry.id   AF-A0A2G5TE87-F1
#
_cell.length_a   1.000
_cell.length_b   1.000
_cell.length_c   1.000
_cell.angle_alpha   90.00
_cell.angle_beta   90.00
_cell.angle_gamma   90.00
#
_symmetry.space_group_name_H-M   'P 1'
#
loop_
_entity.id
_entity.type
_entity.pdbx_description
1 polymer ?
#
loop_
_entity_poly.entity_id
_entity_poly.type
_entity_poly.pdbx_seq_one_letter_code
_entity_poly.pdbx_strand_id
1 'polypeptide(L)'
;MLRRFSKKNRNPPDGATGSTNDNERKYKKLVKKFLEFITSPVWSIPIASFIEGQSVVFDRAQMETEVYIEIHKEYSQLIDTLIECFCEDVGTTPAELIEAIKTINQQDISHHYKRSIGGRPK
;
A
#
# COMPACT_ATOMS: atom_id res chain seq x y z
N MET A 1 -26.65 13.60 62.94
CA MET A 1 -26.11 14.30 61.75
C MET A 1 -24.88 13.54 61.25
N LEU A 2 -24.89 13.01 60.01
CA LEU A 2 -23.68 12.67 59.25
C LEU A 2 -24.07 12.55 57.76
N ARG A 3 -23.45 13.40 56.94
CA ARG A 3 -23.73 13.61 55.52
C ARG A 3 -23.29 12.37 54.72
N ARG A 4 -24.21 11.75 53.96
CA ARG A 4 -23.84 10.82 52.88
C ARG A 4 -23.38 11.63 51.68
N PHE A 5 -22.08 11.55 51.38
CA PHE A 5 -21.53 12.07 50.13
C PHE A 5 -21.95 11.17 48.96
N SER A 6 -22.62 11.78 47.99
CA SER A 6 -22.96 11.18 46.70
C SER A 6 -21.68 11.02 45.87
N LYS A 7 -21.19 9.79 45.73
CA LYS A 7 -20.15 9.45 44.75
C LYS A 7 -20.80 9.31 43.38
N LYS A 8 -20.71 10.39 42.59
CA LYS A 8 -20.99 10.37 41.16
C LYS A 8 -19.93 9.51 40.46
N ASN A 9 -20.29 8.26 40.13
CA ASN A 9 -19.52 7.42 39.22
C ASN A 9 -19.57 8.07 37.83
N ARG A 10 -18.49 8.77 37.45
CA ARG A 10 -18.22 9.09 36.04
C ARG A 10 -17.47 7.89 35.47
N ASN A 11 -18.14 7.10 34.64
CA ASN A 11 -17.45 6.17 33.74
C ASN A 11 -16.64 6.99 32.73
N PRO A 12 -15.44 6.53 32.31
CA PRO A 12 -14.74 7.10 31.17
C PRO A 12 -15.48 6.73 29.86
N PRO A 13 -15.28 7.50 28.77
CA PRO A 13 -15.85 7.17 27.48
C PRO A 13 -15.06 6.01 26.85
N ASP A 14 -15.60 4.79 26.97
CA ASP A 14 -15.17 3.63 26.18
C ASP A 14 -15.62 3.82 24.73
N GLY A 15 -14.75 4.36 23.87
CA GLY A 15 -15.10 4.59 22.46
C GLY A 15 -13.97 4.47 21.44
N ALA A 16 -12.72 4.19 21.84
CA ALA A 16 -11.57 4.35 20.93
C ALA A 16 -10.86 3.05 20.52
N THR A 17 -11.10 1.91 21.17
CA THR A 17 -10.27 0.71 20.99
C THR A 17 -10.73 -0.25 19.89
N GLY A 18 -11.96 -0.12 19.37
CA GLY A 18 -12.47 -0.98 18.28
C GLY A 18 -12.04 -0.54 16.87
N SER A 19 -12.01 0.78 16.62
CA SER A 19 -11.87 1.35 15.27
C SER A 19 -10.51 1.08 14.62
N THR A 20 -9.44 1.03 15.40
CA THR A 20 -8.07 0.83 14.88
C THR A 20 -7.85 -0.58 14.33
N ASN A 21 -8.47 -1.60 14.95
CA ASN A 21 -8.23 -3.01 14.62
C ASN A 21 -8.96 -3.42 13.32
N ASP A 22 -10.14 -2.83 13.08
CA ASP A 22 -10.93 -3.08 11.87
C ASP A 22 -10.28 -2.45 10.63
N ASN A 23 -9.74 -1.23 10.76
CA ASN A 23 -9.02 -0.55 9.67
C ASN A 23 -7.74 -1.28 9.29
N GLU A 24 -6.97 -1.79 10.27
CA GLU A 24 -5.78 -2.58 9.99
C GLU A 24 -6.11 -3.87 9.22
N ARG A 25 -7.19 -4.56 9.60
CA ARG A 25 -7.66 -5.76 8.89
C ARG A 25 -8.13 -5.44 7.49
N LYS A 26 -8.80 -4.30 7.29
CA LYS A 26 -9.22 -3.79 5.98
C LYS A 26 -7.99 -3.53 5.09
N TYR A 27 -7.01 -2.78 5.59
CA TYR A 27 -5.78 -2.46 4.86
C TYR A 27 -4.97 -3.72 4.51
N LYS A 28 -4.85 -4.66 5.44
CA LYS A 28 -4.22 -5.97 5.17
C LYS A 28 -4.88 -6.73 4.03
N LYS A 29 -6.22 -6.76 4.00
CA LYS A 29 -6.97 -7.37 2.90
C LYS A 29 -6.78 -6.60 1.58
N LEU A 30 -6.80 -5.27 1.63
CA LEU A 30 -6.64 -4.42 0.45
C LEU A 30 -5.26 -4.62 -0.20
N VAL A 31 -4.20 -4.58 0.59
CA VAL A 31 -2.84 -4.79 0.07
C VAL A 31 -2.65 -6.21 -0.45
N LYS A 32 -3.23 -7.22 0.22
CA LYS A 32 -3.22 -8.59 -0.32
C LYS A 32 -3.84 -8.66 -1.73
N LYS A 33 -5.02 -8.08 -1.91
CA LYS A 33 -5.68 -8.01 -3.24
C LYS A 33 -4.82 -7.26 -4.26
N PHE A 34 -4.16 -6.18 -3.85
CA PHE A 34 -3.26 -5.43 -4.72
C PHE A 34 -2.05 -6.25 -5.16
N LEU A 35 -1.45 -7.03 -4.26
CA LEU A 35 -0.35 -7.95 -4.60
C LEU A 35 -0.78 -9.06 -5.57
N GLU A 36 -1.99 -9.59 -5.40
CA GLU A 36 -2.59 -10.54 -6.35
C GLU A 36 -2.83 -9.87 -7.72
N PHE A 37 -3.26 -8.61 -7.74
CA PHE A 37 -3.46 -7.85 -8.97
C PHE A 37 -2.16 -7.60 -9.75
N ILE A 38 -1.09 -7.13 -9.11
CA ILE A 38 0.19 -6.84 -9.79
C ILE A 38 0.92 -8.10 -10.29
N THR A 39 0.49 -9.29 -9.84
CA THR A 39 0.98 -10.57 -10.34
C THR A 39 0.05 -11.19 -11.39
N SER A 40 -1.10 -10.57 -11.64
CA SER A 40 -2.11 -11.08 -12.57
C SER A 40 -1.78 -10.76 -14.04
N PRO A 41 -2.40 -11.49 -15.00
CA PRO A 41 -2.35 -11.15 -16.42
C PRO A 41 -2.87 -9.74 -16.75
N VAL A 42 -3.83 -9.24 -15.96
CA VAL A 42 -4.42 -7.90 -16.16
C VAL A 42 -3.38 -6.80 -15.99
N TRP A 43 -2.41 -7.00 -15.10
CA TRP A 43 -1.27 -6.12 -14.93
C TRP A 43 -0.12 -6.45 -15.89
N SER A 44 0.26 -7.72 -15.96
CA SER A 44 1.50 -8.13 -16.63
C SER A 44 1.43 -8.07 -18.17
N ILE A 45 0.27 -8.35 -18.78
CA ILE A 45 0.14 -8.33 -20.25
C ILE A 45 0.29 -6.90 -20.81
N PRO A 46 -0.44 -5.88 -20.32
CA PRO A 46 -0.29 -4.51 -20.82
C PRO A 46 1.13 -3.97 -20.66
N ILE A 47 1.78 -4.25 -19.52
CA ILE A 47 3.16 -3.82 -19.27
C ILE A 47 4.15 -4.51 -20.20
N ALA A 48 4.04 -5.83 -20.37
CA ALA A 48 4.90 -6.57 -21.30
C ALA A 48 4.74 -6.05 -22.73
N SER A 49 3.49 -5.81 -23.15
CA SER A 49 3.17 -5.26 -24.49
C SER A 49 3.77 -3.86 -24.70
N PHE A 50 3.68 -3.01 -23.67
CA PHE A 50 4.30 -1.68 -23.71
C PHE A 50 5.82 -1.75 -23.84
N ILE A 51 6.46 -2.59 -23.02
CA ILE A 51 7.92 -2.78 -23.04
C ILE A 51 8.36 -3.32 -24.40
N GLU A 52 7.68 -4.33 -24.94
CA GLU A 52 7.98 -4.89 -26.25
C GLU A 52 7.97 -3.80 -27.34
N GLY A 53 6.92 -2.98 -27.38
CA GLY A 53 6.78 -1.90 -28.36
C GLY A 53 7.82 -0.78 -28.22
N GLN A 54 8.15 -0.39 -26.99
CA GLN A 54 9.04 0.76 -26.74
C GLN A 54 10.52 0.38 -26.62
N SER A 55 10.84 -0.90 -26.41
CA SER A 55 12.22 -1.35 -26.14
C SER A 55 13.22 -1.05 -27.26
N VAL A 56 12.76 -0.93 -28.51
CA VAL A 56 13.63 -0.71 -29.68
C VAL A 56 14.42 0.60 -29.62
N VAL A 57 13.88 1.64 -28.99
CA VAL A 57 14.57 2.93 -28.90
C VAL A 57 15.58 3.01 -27.76
N PHE A 58 15.58 2.03 -26.84
CA PHE A 58 16.51 1.96 -25.72
C PHE A 58 17.81 1.27 -26.15
N ASP A 59 18.60 1.95 -26.97
CA ASP A 59 19.95 1.50 -27.34
C ASP A 59 21.01 2.19 -26.46
N ARG A 60 22.05 1.44 -26.06
CA ARG A 60 23.22 1.98 -25.35
C ARG A 60 24.00 2.98 -26.20
N ALA A 61 23.88 2.92 -27.53
CA ALA A 61 24.53 3.83 -28.45
C ALA A 61 23.76 5.14 -28.68
N GLN A 62 22.44 5.16 -28.46
CA GLN A 62 21.58 6.33 -28.65
C GLN A 62 21.04 6.79 -27.29
N MET A 63 21.56 7.91 -26.79
CA MET A 63 21.02 8.56 -25.58
C MET A 63 20.09 9.72 -25.97
N GLU A 64 18.97 9.40 -26.63
CA GLU A 64 17.93 10.40 -26.90
C GLU A 64 17.09 10.63 -25.65
N THR A 65 17.51 11.63 -24.87
CA THR A 65 16.93 11.93 -23.55
C THR A 65 15.46 12.38 -23.67
N GLU A 66 15.10 13.09 -24.74
CA GLU A 66 13.72 13.58 -24.95
C GLU A 66 12.75 12.42 -25.19
N VAL A 67 13.11 11.47 -26.06
CA VAL A 67 12.31 10.27 -26.33
C VAL A 67 12.11 9.43 -25.07
N TYR A 68 13.15 9.28 -24.23
CA TYR A 68 13.03 8.55 -22.96
C TYR A 68 12.08 9.23 -21.97
N ILE A 69 12.04 10.55 -21.94
CA ILE A 69 11.10 11.31 -21.10
C ILE A 69 9.66 11.09 -21.59
N GLU A 70 9.44 11.11 -22.91
CA GLU A 70 8.12 10.86 -23.50
C GLU A 70 7.63 9.45 -23.21
N ILE A 71 8.46 8.43 -23.43
CA ILE A 71 8.12 7.03 -23.14
C ILE A 71 7.84 6.83 -21.65
N HIS A 72 8.64 7.44 -20.77
CA HIS A 72 8.39 7.36 -19.33
C HIS A 72 7.04 7.99 -18.95
N LYS A 73 6.65 9.08 -19.60
CA LYS A 73 5.34 9.71 -19.38
C LYS A 73 4.20 8.80 -19.81
N GLU A 74 4.31 8.18 -20.99
CA GLU A 74 3.31 7.20 -21.47
C GLU A 74 3.23 5.98 -20.55
N TYR A 75 4.38 5.45 -20.12
CA TYR A 75 4.44 4.35 -19.17
C TYR A 75 3.76 4.71 -17.83
N SER A 76 4.01 5.92 -17.33
CA SER A 76 3.39 6.40 -16.09
C SER A 76 1.86 6.45 -16.23
N GLN A 77 1.35 6.94 -17.36
CA GLN A 77 -0.09 6.99 -17.64
C GLN A 77 -0.72 5.58 -17.73
N LEU A 78 -0.01 4.61 -18.30
CA LEU A 78 -0.44 3.21 -18.31
C LEU A 78 -0.56 2.68 -16.87
N ILE A 79 0.44 2.90 -16.04
CA ILE A 79 0.44 2.45 -14.65
C ILE A 79 -0.68 3.12 -13.85
N ASP A 80 -0.87 4.44 -14.01
CA ASP A 80 -1.95 5.19 -13.35
C ASP A 80 -3.32 4.59 -13.72
N THR A 81 -3.54 4.34 -15.02
CA THR A 81 -4.79 3.72 -15.52
C THR A 81 -5.03 2.34 -14.88
N LEU A 82 -4.00 1.49 -14.83
CA LEU A 82 -4.13 0.15 -14.24
C LEU A 82 -4.47 0.21 -12.74
N ILE A 83 -3.85 1.15 -12.00
CA ILE A 83 -4.11 1.34 -10.57
C ILE A 83 -5.51 1.92 -10.34
N GLU A 84 -5.95 2.87 -11.17
CA GLU A 84 -7.29 3.45 -11.12
C GLU A 84 -8.36 2.37 -11.33
N CYS A 85 -8.22 1.55 -12.38
CA CYS A 85 -9.14 0.43 -12.62
C CYS A 85 -9.18 -0.55 -11.44
N PHE A 86 -8.03 -0.92 -10.87
CA PHE A 86 -7.99 -1.75 -9.66
C PHE A 86 -8.74 -1.10 -8.49
N CYS A 87 -8.53 0.21 -8.28
CA CYS A 87 -9.18 0.93 -7.19
C CYS A 87 -10.70 0.95 -7.36
N GLU A 88 -11.18 1.19 -8.58
CA GLU A 88 -12.61 1.16 -8.94
C GLU A 88 -13.22 -0.22 -8.69
N ASP A 89 -12.56 -1.29 -9.16
CA ASP A 89 -13.05 -2.68 -9.02
C ASP A 89 -13.18 -3.13 -7.56
N VAL A 90 -12.26 -2.68 -6.69
CA VAL A 90 -12.24 -3.05 -5.27
C VAL A 90 -13.08 -2.07 -4.42
N GLY A 91 -13.52 -0.95 -4.98
CA GLY A 91 -14.28 0.08 -4.28
C GLY A 91 -13.43 0.86 -3.28
N THR A 92 -12.18 1.18 -3.65
CA THR A 92 -11.22 1.96 -2.86
C THR A 92 -10.77 3.21 -3.63
N THR A 93 -10.01 4.08 -2.98
CA THR A 93 -9.31 5.18 -3.66
C THR A 93 -7.80 4.91 -3.74
N PRO A 94 -7.07 5.53 -4.69
CA PRO A 94 -5.62 5.45 -4.73
C PRO A 94 -4.96 5.97 -3.44
N ALA A 95 -5.51 7.02 -2.83
CA ALA A 95 -5.03 7.57 -1.57
C ALA A 95 -5.13 6.55 -0.42
N GLU A 96 -6.27 5.85 -0.32
CA GLU A 96 -6.47 4.80 0.68
C GLU A 96 -5.55 3.59 0.43
N LEU A 97 -5.34 3.21 -0.83
CA LEU A 97 -4.38 2.14 -1.18
C LEU A 97 -2.96 2.51 -0.74
N ILE A 98 -2.52 3.75 -1.00
CA ILE A 98 -1.21 4.25 -0.57
C ILE A 98 -1.08 4.21 0.97
N GLU A 99 -2.12 4.63 1.69
CA GLU A 99 -2.14 4.59 3.16
C GLU A 99 -2.06 3.14 3.68
N ALA A 100 -2.80 2.23 3.06
CA ALA A 100 -2.78 0.81 3.40
C ALA A 100 -1.39 0.19 3.20
N ILE A 101 -0.73 0.48 2.07
CA ILE A 101 0.63 0.01 1.77
C ILE A 101 1.64 0.57 2.78
N LYS A 102 1.57 1.88 3.08
CA LYS A 102 2.47 2.55 4.05
C LYS A 102 2.33 1.94 5.45
N THR A 103 1.10 1.69 5.88
CA THR A 103 0.79 1.11 7.19
C THR A 103 1.37 -0.30 7.35
N ILE A 104 1.25 -1.15 6.32
CA ILE A 104 1.74 -2.53 6.38
C ILE A 104 3.26 -2.62 6.26
N ASN A 105 3.88 -1.82 5.39
CA ASN A 105 5.35 -1.83 5.22
C ASN A 105 6.08 -1.48 6.54
N GLN A 106 5.48 -0.65 7.39
CA GLN A 106 6.01 -0.33 8.72
C GLN A 106 5.91 -1.51 9.72
N GLN A 107 4.95 -2.43 9.54
CA GLN A 107 4.75 -3.56 10.44
C GLN A 107 5.68 -4.75 10.13
N ASP A 108 6.04 -4.97 8.85
CA ASP A 108 6.90 -6.11 8.45
C ASP A 108 8.42 -5.83 8.59
N ILE A 109 8.87 -4.58 8.46
CA ILE A 109 10.30 -4.25 8.68
C ILE A 109 10.67 -4.42 10.16
N SER A 110 9.76 -4.12 11.09
CA SER A 110 10.02 -4.20 12.54
C SER A 110 10.13 -5.66 13.06
N HIS A 111 9.30 -6.58 12.55
CA HIS A 111 9.33 -7.99 12.97
C HIS A 111 10.49 -8.77 12.34
N HIS A 112 10.86 -8.47 11.09
CA HIS A 112 12.03 -9.09 10.46
C HIS A 112 13.36 -8.59 11.07
N TYR A 113 13.46 -7.30 11.43
CA TYR A 113 14.68 -6.72 11.99
C TYR A 113 14.90 -7.07 13.48
N LYS A 114 13.83 -7.25 14.28
CA LYS A 114 13.97 -7.72 15.67
C LYS A 114 14.31 -9.21 15.79
N ARG A 115 13.94 -10.02 14.80
CA ARG A 115 14.25 -11.46 14.79
C ARG A 115 15.69 -11.75 14.35
N SER A 116 16.35 -10.82 13.66
CA SER A 116 17.74 -10.96 13.23
C SER A 116 18.79 -10.45 14.23
N ILE A 117 18.41 -9.67 15.26
CA ILE A 117 19.34 -9.12 16.29
C ILE A 117 19.04 -9.70 17.70
N GLY A 118 18.29 -10.80 17.80
CA GLY A 118 18.16 -11.58 19.05
C GLY A 118 19.41 -12.42 19.30
N GLY A 119 20.40 -11.83 19.97
CA GLY A 119 21.72 -12.41 20.23
C GLY A 119 21.71 -13.80 20.89
N ARG A 120 22.65 -14.65 20.46
CA ARG A 120 23.02 -15.85 21.22
C ARG A 120 23.81 -15.43 22.47
N PRO A 121 23.38 -15.79 23.69
CA PRO A 121 24.29 -15.77 24.82
C PRO A 121 25.34 -16.89 24.65
N LYS A 122 26.61 -16.55 24.90
CA LYS A 122 27.65 -17.52 25.23
C LYS A 122 27.50 -17.98 26.66
#